data_AF-C3NIN4-F1
#
_entry.id   AF-C3NIN4-F1
#
_cell.length_a   1.000
_cell.length_b   1.000
_cell.length_c   1.000
_cell.angle_alpha   90.00
_cell.angle_beta   90.00
_cell.angle_gamma   90.00
#
_symmetry.space_group_name_H-M   'P 1'
#
loop_
_entity.id
_entity.type
_entity.pdbx_description
1 polymer ?
#
loop_
_entity_poly.entity_id
_entity_poly.type
_entity_poly.pdbx_seq_one_letter_code
_entity_poly.pdbx_strand_id
1 'polypeptide(L)'
;MKFERELNIARSEFIKSFNSLVGILRMNGLSRKVAVGLALMALIGGRASIRNASITFGLNYANLLKALENLEDAWSDYLEALSRGYQL
;
A
#
# COMPACT_ATOMS: atom_id res chain seq x y z
N MET A 1 20.91 10.45 -13.13
CA MET A 1 21.31 9.02 -13.16
C MET A 1 21.13 8.27 -11.83
N LYS A 2 21.94 8.45 -10.77
CA LYS A 2 21.80 7.65 -9.53
C LYS A 2 20.49 7.92 -8.78
N PHE A 3 20.16 9.19 -8.58
CA PHE A 3 18.90 9.63 -7.97
C PHE A 3 17.66 9.11 -8.72
N GLU A 4 17.58 9.32 -10.04
CA GLU A 4 16.45 8.87 -10.85
C GLU A 4 16.27 7.34 -10.78
N ARG A 5 17.37 6.59 -10.70
CA ARG A 5 17.34 5.14 -10.52
C ARG A 5 16.74 4.76 -9.16
N GLU A 6 17.20 5.38 -8.07
CA GLU A 6 16.67 5.14 -6.72
C GLU A 6 15.18 5.49 -6.63
N LEU A 7 14.78 6.64 -7.18
CA LEU A 7 13.38 7.06 -7.23
C LEU A 7 12.51 6.07 -8.02
N ASN A 8 12.99 5.59 -9.18
CA ASN A 8 12.26 4.62 -9.98
C ASN A 8 12.10 3.26 -9.28
N ILE A 9 13.12 2.82 -8.52
CA ILE A 9 13.04 1.60 -7.71
C ILE A 9 12.00 1.77 -6.62
N ALA A 10 12.09 2.84 -5.80
CA ALA A 10 11.15 3.07 -4.70
C ALA A 10 9.71 3.24 -5.21
N ARG A 11 9.51 3.94 -6.34
CA ARG A 11 8.21 4.03 -7.01
C ARG A 11 7.68 2.65 -7.42
N SER A 12 8.53 1.80 -7.98
CA SER A 12 8.14 0.45 -8.41
C SER A 12 7.72 -0.40 -7.21
N GLU A 13 8.46 -0.36 -6.11
CA GLU A 13 8.14 -1.10 -4.90
C GLU A 13 6.82 -0.62 -4.27
N PHE A 14 6.58 0.70 -4.20
CA PHE A 14 5.29 1.23 -3.77
C PHE A 14 4.12 0.69 -4.62
N ILE A 15 4.25 0.73 -5.96
CA ILE A 15 3.23 0.22 -6.87
C ILE A 15 3.00 -1.29 -6.67
N LYS A 16 4.06 -2.07 -6.46
CA LYS A 16 3.96 -3.51 -6.18
C LYS A 16 3.24 -3.79 -4.86
N SER A 17 3.62 -3.12 -3.77
CA SER A 17 2.97 -3.26 -2.47
C SER A 17 1.49 -2.88 -2.53
N PHE A 18 1.15 -1.78 -3.23
CA PHE A 18 -0.24 -1.37 -3.41
C PHE A 18 -1.04 -2.42 -4.18
N ASN A 19 -0.50 -2.92 -5.29
CA ASN A 19 -1.16 -3.96 -6.09
C ASN A 19 -1.28 -5.29 -5.33
N SER A 20 -0.34 -5.60 -4.43
CA SER A 20 -0.39 -6.77 -3.56
C SER A 20 -1.58 -6.70 -2.60
N LEU A 21 -1.76 -5.55 -1.90
CA LEU A 21 -2.91 -5.33 -1.03
C LEU A 21 -4.24 -5.42 -1.82
N VAL A 22 -4.31 -4.79 -2.98
CA VAL A 22 -5.48 -4.91 -3.89
C VAL A 22 -5.70 -6.37 -4.31
N GLY A 23 -4.63 -7.12 -4.59
CA GLY A 23 -4.68 -8.54 -4.92
C GLY A 23 -5.29 -9.37 -3.81
N ILE A 24 -4.85 -9.18 -2.56
CA ILE A 24 -5.41 -9.84 -1.37
C ILE A 24 -6.91 -9.58 -1.26
N LEU A 25 -7.32 -8.31 -1.39
CA LEU A 25 -8.73 -7.93 -1.34
C LEU A 25 -9.55 -8.60 -2.46
N ARG A 26 -9.01 -8.68 -3.67
CA ARG A 26 -9.67 -9.33 -4.81
C ARG A 26 -9.76 -10.85 -4.66
N MET A 27 -8.76 -11.50 -4.07
CA MET A 27 -8.81 -12.94 -3.77
C MET A 27 -9.91 -13.29 -2.77
N ASN A 28 -10.39 -12.31 -1.99
CA ASN A 28 -11.55 -12.45 -1.12
C ASN A 28 -12.88 -12.10 -1.83
N GLY A 29 -12.92 -12.14 -3.17
CA GLY A 29 -14.14 -11.94 -3.96
C GLY A 29 -14.54 -10.47 -4.14
N LEU A 30 -13.77 -9.51 -3.63
CA LEU A 30 -14.09 -8.09 -3.78
C LEU A 30 -13.84 -7.64 -5.23
N SER A 31 -14.77 -6.84 -5.76
CA SER A 31 -14.58 -6.21 -7.07
C SER A 31 -13.34 -5.31 -7.06
N ARG A 32 -12.73 -5.09 -8.23
CA ARG A 32 -11.54 -4.23 -8.35
C ARG A 32 -11.79 -2.81 -7.79
N LYS A 33 -12.98 -2.24 -8.04
CA LYS A 33 -13.32 -0.90 -7.54
C LYS A 33 -13.37 -0.85 -6.02
N VAL A 34 -14.00 -1.85 -5.38
CA VAL A 34 -14.08 -1.97 -3.92
C VAL A 34 -12.69 -2.21 -3.33
N ALA A 35 -11.90 -3.11 -3.92
CA ALA A 35 -10.55 -3.42 -3.48
C ALA A 35 -9.62 -2.18 -3.52
N VAL A 36 -9.65 -1.41 -4.61
CA VAL A 36 -8.86 -0.18 -4.72
C VAL A 36 -9.31 0.86 -3.68
N GLY A 37 -10.63 1.05 -3.51
CA GLY A 37 -11.16 1.98 -2.50
C GLY A 37 -10.74 1.61 -1.08
N LEU A 38 -10.80 0.32 -0.73
CA LEU A 38 -10.35 -0.17 0.58
C LEU A 38 -8.83 -0.04 0.76
N ALA A 39 -8.03 -0.31 -0.26
CA ALA A 39 -6.58 -0.12 -0.21
C ALA A 39 -6.21 1.36 0.05
N LEU A 40 -6.91 2.31 -0.58
CA LEU A 40 -6.72 3.74 -0.34
C LEU A 40 -7.17 4.14 1.09
N MET A 41 -8.34 3.67 1.54
CA MET A 41 -8.81 3.94 2.90
C MET A 41 -7.89 3.35 3.97
N ALA A 42 -7.30 2.17 3.70
CA ALA A 42 -6.32 1.54 4.56
C ALA A 42 -5.02 2.35 4.62
N LEU A 43 -4.52 2.83 3.48
CA LEU A 43 -3.33 3.68 3.43
C LEU A 43 -3.52 5.00 4.17
N ILE A 44 -4.71 5.61 4.10
CA ILE A 44 -5.01 6.90 4.76
C ILE A 44 -5.31 6.74 6.25
N GLY A 45 -6.11 5.73 6.62
CA GLY A 45 -6.58 5.55 8.00
C GLY A 45 -5.84 4.49 8.81
N GLY A 46 -4.79 3.89 8.24
CA GLY A 46 -3.89 2.94 8.87
C GLY A 46 -4.60 1.72 9.47
N ARG A 47 -4.07 1.25 10.61
CA ARG A 47 -4.53 0.05 11.32
C ARG A 47 -6.02 0.04 11.65
N ALA A 48 -6.61 1.21 11.94
CA ALA A 48 -8.03 1.33 12.28
C ALA A 48 -8.92 1.02 11.07
N SER A 49 -8.56 1.55 9.89
CA SER A 49 -9.25 1.24 8.63
C SER A 49 -9.14 -0.24 8.28
N ILE A 50 -7.99 -0.87 8.49
CA ILE A 50 -7.80 -2.32 8.26
C ILE A 50 -8.69 -3.15 9.17
N ARG A 51 -8.76 -2.80 10.46
CA ARG A 51 -9.64 -3.50 11.41
C ARG A 51 -11.09 -3.40 10.95
N ASN A 52 -11.55 -2.21 10.58
CA ASN A 52 -12.92 -2.02 10.12
C ASN A 52 -13.21 -2.79 8.82
N ALA A 53 -12.29 -2.74 7.84
CA ALA A 53 -12.42 -3.52 6.61
C ALA A 53 -12.47 -5.03 6.90
N SER A 54 -11.65 -5.53 7.82
CA SER A 54 -11.62 -6.95 8.18
C SER A 54 -12.96 -7.43 8.75
N ILE A 55 -13.59 -6.63 9.63
CA ILE A 55 -14.88 -6.96 10.24
C ILE A 55 -15.99 -6.86 9.19
N THR A 56 -16.06 -5.76 8.45
CA THR A 56 -17.15 -5.48 7.50
C THR A 56 -17.19 -6.47 6.35
N PHE A 57 -16.02 -6.89 5.84
CA PHE A 57 -15.92 -7.73 4.66
C PHE A 57 -15.49 -9.18 4.98
N GLY A 58 -15.39 -9.55 6.25
CA GLY A 58 -14.99 -10.90 6.68
C GLY A 58 -13.58 -11.29 6.23
N LEU A 59 -12.64 -10.33 6.23
CA LEU A 59 -11.28 -10.52 5.71
C LEU A 59 -10.33 -10.94 6.82
N ASN A 60 -9.26 -11.66 6.46
CA ASN A 60 -8.20 -12.01 7.41
C ASN A 60 -7.43 -10.75 7.84
N TYR A 61 -7.64 -10.32 9.08
CA TYR A 61 -7.01 -9.14 9.66
C TYR A 61 -5.48 -9.19 9.64
N ALA A 62 -4.87 -10.32 10.00
CA ALA A 62 -3.42 -10.45 10.07
C ALA A 62 -2.75 -10.31 8.68
N ASN A 63 -3.36 -10.91 7.66
CA ASN A 63 -2.88 -10.78 6.28
C ASN A 63 -2.98 -9.34 5.77
N LEU A 64 -4.09 -8.66 6.09
CA LEU A 64 -4.31 -7.28 5.71
C LEU A 64 -3.38 -6.31 6.45
N LEU A 65 -3.15 -6.54 7.74
CA LEU A 65 -2.24 -5.72 8.54
C LEU A 65 -0.81 -5.82 7.99
N LYS A 66 -0.33 -7.03 7.73
CA LYS A 66 1.00 -7.24 7.13
C LYS A 66 1.12 -6.56 5.75
N ALA A 67 0.08 -6.64 4.93
CA ALA A 67 0.06 -5.99 3.62
C ALA A 67 0.05 -4.46 3.73
N LEU A 68 -0.62 -3.90 4.75
CA LEU A 68 -0.57 -2.47 5.03
C LEU A 68 0.82 -2.04 5.51
N GLU A 69 1.43 -2.77 6.44
CA GLU A 69 2.78 -2.46 6.95
C GLU A 69 3.79 -2.40 5.79
N ASN A 70 3.79 -3.40 4.90
CA ASN A 70 4.64 -3.39 3.70
C ASN A 70 4.35 -2.21 2.74
N LEU A 71 3.10 -1.74 2.69
CA LEU A 71 2.72 -0.60 1.87
C LEU A 71 3.16 0.73 2.50
N GLU A 72 3.04 0.86 3.82
CA GLU A 72 3.50 2.02 4.59
C GLU A 72 5.03 2.16 4.52
N ASP A 73 5.76 1.04 4.62
CA ASP A 73 7.22 1.02 4.45
C ASP A 73 7.62 1.47 3.04
N ALA A 74 7.03 0.88 2.00
CA ALA A 74 7.34 1.25 0.62
C ALA A 74 6.93 2.69 0.27
N TRP A 75 5.87 3.20 0.90
CA TRP A 75 5.47 4.61 0.78
C TRP A 75 6.51 5.54 1.43
N SER A 76 7.00 5.17 2.62
CA SER A 76 8.04 5.93 3.32
C SER A 76 9.33 5.99 2.52
N ASP A 77 9.79 4.85 1.99
CA ASP A 77 10.96 4.77 1.11
C ASP A 77 10.80 5.63 -0.15
N TYR A 78 9.60 5.61 -0.74
CA TYR A 78 9.30 6.43 -1.92
C TYR A 78 9.33 7.93 -1.61
N LEU A 79 8.75 8.35 -0.48
CA LEU A 79 8.78 9.74 -0.04
C LEU A 79 10.21 10.20 0.28
N GLU A 80 11.00 9.37 0.93
CA GLU A 80 12.40 9.66 1.22
C GLU A 80 13.18 9.84 -0.08
N ALA A 81 13.04 8.90 -1.02
CA ALA A 81 13.66 8.99 -2.33
C ALA A 81 13.23 10.28 -3.05
N LEU A 82 11.94 10.64 -3.04
CA LEU A 82 11.44 11.90 -3.61
C LEU A 82 12.08 13.14 -2.98
N SER A 83 12.19 13.17 -1.66
CA SER A 83 12.70 14.33 -0.92
C SER A 83 14.16 14.64 -1.24
N ARG A 84 15.00 13.61 -1.44
CA ARG A 84 16.41 13.75 -1.84
C ARG A 84 16.57 14.43 -3.21
N GLY A 85 15.56 14.30 -4.08
CA GLY A 85 15.54 14.95 -5.40
C GLY A 85 15.30 16.44 -5.37
N TYR A 86 14.61 16.93 -4.34
CA TYR A 86 14.36 18.35 -4.13
C TYR A 86 15.49 19.07 -3.37
N GLN A 87 16.45 18.31 -2.83
CA GLN A 87 17.62 18.83 -2.11
C GLN A 87 18.88 18.97 -3.00
N LEU A 88 18.79 18.57 -4.27
CA LEU A 88 19.83 18.71 -5.30
C LEU A 88 19.51 19.86 -6.25
#